data_AF-A0A3S1RY85-F1
#
_entry.id   AF-A0A3S1RY85-F1
#
_cell.length_a   1.000
_cell.length_b   1.000
_cell.length_c   1.000
_cell.angle_alpha   90.00
_cell.angle_beta   90.00
_cell.angle_gamma   90.00
#
_symmetry.space_group_name_H-M   'P 1'
#
loop_
_entity.id
_entity.type
_entity.pdbx_description
1 polymer ?
#
loop_
_entity_poly.entity_id
_entity_poly.type
_entity_poly.pdbx_seq_one_letter_code
_entity_poly.pdbx_strand_id
1 'polypeptide(L)'
;VGRSIVATWEPHQATVLDVIKKLGLELEIIFNKGAVMILPSGVNKATGLAAALEDLKLSAHNVVAVGDAENDHAFLRASGCSVAVANALPAVKETADLVTKEVRGKGVEELIRKLIKHDHLIAKKRLGGVLLGTSRGKDIYLSPTETVLIAGSSGIGKSTLATALTERLVEKGLQFCIFDPEGDY
;
A
#
# COMPACT_ATOMS: atom_id res chain seq x y z
N VAL A 1 -30.70 1.47 5.23
CA VAL A 1 -30.41 1.49 6.68
C VAL A 1 -29.08 2.22 6.86
N GLY A 2 -29.08 3.35 7.59
CA GLY A 2 -27.87 4.17 7.76
C GLY A 2 -26.82 3.45 8.60
N ARG A 3 -25.57 3.41 8.11
CA ARG A 3 -24.41 2.96 8.88
C ARG A 3 -23.79 4.20 9.52
N SER A 4 -24.05 4.43 10.80
CA SER A 4 -23.45 5.54 11.54
C SER A 4 -22.18 5.07 12.25
N ILE A 5 -21.12 5.86 12.13
CA ILE A 5 -19.91 5.71 12.95
C ILE A 5 -20.20 6.41 14.27
N VAL A 6 -20.06 5.69 15.38
CA VAL A 6 -20.15 6.27 16.73
C VAL A 6 -18.75 6.33 17.30
N ALA A 7 -18.41 7.40 18.01
CA ALA A 7 -17.12 7.53 18.69
C ALA A 7 -17.33 8.00 20.13
N THR A 8 -16.49 7.50 21.01
CA THR A 8 -16.37 7.91 22.41
C THR A 8 -14.89 7.93 22.81
N TRP A 9 -14.60 8.05 24.09
CA TRP A 9 -13.26 8.09 24.66
C TRP A 9 -13.07 7.02 25.73
N GLU A 10 -11.82 6.64 25.99
CA GLU A 10 -11.50 5.82 27.15
C GLU A 10 -11.96 6.51 28.46
N PRO A 11 -12.46 5.76 29.47
CA PRO A 11 -12.48 4.29 29.55
C PRO A 11 -13.83 3.65 29.10
N HIS A 12 -14.61 4.29 28.22
CA HIS A 12 -15.96 3.80 27.86
C HIS A 12 -16.00 2.53 26.98
N GLN A 13 -14.85 1.96 26.60
CA GLN A 13 -14.78 0.75 25.75
C GLN A 13 -15.53 -0.46 26.34
N ALA A 14 -15.55 -0.62 27.67
CA ALA A 14 -16.25 -1.71 28.32
C ALA A 14 -17.77 -1.58 28.14
N THR A 15 -18.30 -0.38 28.39
CA THR A 15 -19.72 -0.07 28.20
C THR A 15 -20.13 -0.25 26.74
N VAL A 16 -19.30 0.18 25.79
CA VAL A 16 -19.55 -0.03 24.36
C VAL A 16 -19.64 -1.52 24.03
N LEU A 17 -18.68 -2.32 24.50
CA LEU A 17 -18.66 -3.77 24.26
C LEU A 17 -19.91 -4.45 24.86
N ASP A 18 -20.32 -4.04 26.05
CA ASP A 18 -21.52 -4.56 26.72
C ASP A 18 -22.78 -4.24 25.92
N VAL A 19 -22.90 -3.01 25.40
CA VAL A 19 -24.04 -2.61 24.56
C VAL A 19 -24.05 -3.38 23.24
N ILE A 20 -22.90 -3.53 22.57
CA ILE A 20 -22.77 -4.32 21.33
C ILE A 20 -23.26 -5.75 21.58
N LYS A 21 -22.80 -6.39 22.66
CA LYS A 21 -23.22 -7.75 23.04
C LYS A 21 -24.71 -7.83 23.38
N LYS A 22 -25.21 -6.91 24.22
CA LYS A 22 -26.62 -6.90 24.67
C LYS A 22 -27.59 -6.75 23.50
N LEU A 23 -27.20 -5.98 22.49
CA LEU A 23 -28.03 -5.71 21.31
C LEU A 23 -27.78 -6.69 20.16
N GLY A 24 -26.81 -7.62 20.28
CA GLY A 24 -26.47 -8.56 19.22
C GLY A 24 -25.95 -7.91 17.94
N LEU A 25 -25.18 -6.82 18.08
CA LEU A 25 -24.69 -6.04 16.94
C LEU A 25 -23.34 -6.58 16.43
N GLU A 26 -23.18 -6.65 15.12
CA GLU A 26 -21.91 -6.99 14.46
C GLU A 26 -21.08 -5.72 14.21
N LEU A 27 -20.54 -5.17 15.29
CA LEU A 27 -19.74 -3.93 15.28
C LEU A 27 -18.34 -4.19 15.87
N GLU A 28 -17.35 -3.48 15.35
CA GLU A 28 -15.96 -3.50 15.80
C GLU A 28 -15.60 -2.23 16.59
N ILE A 29 -14.77 -2.41 17.62
CA ILE A 29 -14.17 -1.30 18.38
C ILE A 29 -12.73 -1.10 17.89
N ILE A 30 -12.42 0.10 17.42
CA ILE A 30 -11.09 0.51 16.97
C ILE A 30 -10.57 1.63 17.88
N PHE A 31 -9.33 1.48 18.36
CA PHE A 31 -8.66 2.48 19.18
C PHE A 31 -7.82 3.44 18.32
N ASN A 32 -7.81 4.70 18.71
CA ASN A 32 -6.99 5.74 18.08
C ASN A 32 -6.60 6.79 19.13
N LYS A 33 -5.41 6.65 19.73
CA LYS A 33 -4.87 7.63 20.71
C LYS A 33 -5.87 7.99 21.81
N GLY A 34 -6.48 6.98 22.43
CA GLY A 34 -7.48 7.14 23.50
C GLY A 34 -8.92 7.36 23.02
N ALA A 35 -9.14 7.60 21.73
CA ALA A 35 -10.47 7.55 21.14
C ALA A 35 -10.91 6.10 20.90
N VAL A 36 -12.18 5.84 21.17
CA VAL A 36 -12.84 4.54 20.99
C VAL A 36 -13.85 4.70 19.86
N MET A 37 -13.55 4.15 18.69
CA MET A 37 -14.37 4.24 17.48
C MET A 37 -15.17 2.96 17.29
N ILE A 38 -16.46 3.07 17.00
CA ILE A 38 -17.38 1.96 16.75
C ILE A 38 -17.73 1.96 15.27
N LEU A 39 -17.37 0.88 14.58
CA LEU A 39 -17.45 0.76 13.13
C LEU A 39 -18.17 -0.54 12.73
N PRO A 40 -18.83 -0.60 11.57
CA PRO A 40 -19.29 -1.86 11.02
C PRO A 40 -18.13 -2.83 10.82
N SER A 41 -18.38 -4.13 11.01
CA SER A 41 -17.37 -5.16 10.77
C SER A 41 -16.75 -5.06 9.37
N GLY A 42 -15.42 -5.22 9.32
CA GLY A 42 -14.66 -5.09 8.09
C GLY A 42 -14.46 -3.66 7.57
N VAL A 43 -14.96 -2.62 8.24
CA VAL A 43 -14.72 -1.22 7.82
C VAL A 43 -13.51 -0.64 8.54
N ASN A 44 -12.43 -0.41 7.80
CA ASN A 44 -11.23 0.26 8.30
C ASN A 44 -10.49 1.04 7.19
N LYS A 45 -9.41 1.74 7.57
CA LYS A 45 -8.59 2.54 6.63
C LYS A 45 -8.00 1.70 5.49
N ALA A 46 -7.62 0.44 5.74
CA ALA A 46 -7.09 -0.44 4.69
C ALA A 46 -8.17 -0.83 3.67
N THR A 47 -9.38 -1.15 4.12
CA THR A 47 -10.51 -1.43 3.21
C THR A 47 -10.95 -0.20 2.43
N GLY A 48 -10.87 0.99 3.05
CA GLY A 48 -11.11 2.25 2.35
C GLY A 48 -10.06 2.54 1.27
N LEU A 49 -8.78 2.25 1.55
CA LEU A 49 -7.72 2.33 0.54
C LEU A 49 -7.98 1.35 -0.61
N ALA A 50 -8.33 0.10 -0.31
CA ALA A 50 -8.61 -0.91 -1.35
C ALA A 50 -9.73 -0.46 -2.30
N ALA A 51 -10.84 0.03 -1.76
CA ALA A 51 -11.94 0.57 -2.57
C ALA A 51 -11.50 1.78 -3.42
N ALA A 52 -10.75 2.72 -2.84
CA ALA A 52 -10.25 3.87 -3.58
C ALA A 52 -9.29 3.48 -4.73
N LEU A 53 -8.46 2.47 -4.51
CA LEU A 53 -7.53 1.98 -5.52
C LEU A 53 -8.22 1.24 -6.67
N GLU A 54 -9.29 0.50 -6.36
CA GLU A 54 -10.15 -0.13 -7.37
C GLU A 54 -10.78 0.93 -8.29
N ASP A 55 -11.35 1.98 -7.71
CA ASP A 55 -11.95 3.09 -8.46
C ASP A 55 -10.92 3.83 -9.32
N LEU A 56 -9.72 4.07 -8.79
CA LEU A 56 -8.63 4.75 -9.49
C LEU A 56 -7.88 3.85 -10.48
N LYS A 57 -8.15 2.54 -10.48
CA LYS A 57 -7.39 1.52 -11.22
C LYS A 57 -5.89 1.61 -10.95
N LEU A 58 -5.53 1.79 -9.69
CA LEU A 58 -4.14 1.88 -9.24
C LEU A 58 -3.77 0.68 -8.38
N SER A 59 -2.53 0.21 -8.51
CA SER A 59 -2.01 -0.81 -7.61
C SER A 59 -1.64 -0.20 -6.26
N ALA A 60 -1.84 -0.96 -5.18
CA ALA A 60 -1.36 -0.60 -3.86
C ALA A 60 0.17 -0.42 -3.82
N HIS A 61 0.90 -1.06 -4.73
CA HIS A 61 2.33 -0.87 -4.92
C HIS A 61 2.72 0.57 -5.30
N ASN A 62 1.79 1.33 -5.89
CA ASN A 62 1.97 2.73 -6.28
C ASN A 62 1.54 3.73 -5.18
N VAL A 63 1.30 3.24 -3.96
CA VAL A 63 0.82 4.06 -2.84
C VAL A 63 1.90 4.30 -1.82
N VAL A 64 2.05 5.57 -1.45
CA VAL A 64 2.78 6.00 -0.27
C VAL A 64 1.77 6.39 0.81
N ALA A 65 1.64 5.59 1.85
CA ALA A 65 0.72 5.83 2.96
C ALA A 65 1.42 6.54 4.11
N VAL A 66 0.73 7.50 4.74
CA VAL A 66 1.25 8.25 5.89
C VAL A 66 0.36 8.00 7.10
N GLY A 67 0.95 7.64 8.23
CA GLY A 67 0.21 7.29 9.45
C GLY A 67 0.89 7.79 10.72
N ASP A 68 0.12 7.83 11.81
CA ASP A 68 0.58 8.32 13.11
C ASP A 68 0.01 7.58 14.33
N ALA A 69 -0.96 6.69 14.16
CA ALA A 69 -1.68 5.99 15.23
C ALA A 69 -1.87 4.47 14.95
N GLU A 70 -2.37 3.73 15.94
CA GLU A 70 -2.54 2.27 15.87
C GLU A 70 -3.50 1.85 14.76
N ASN A 71 -4.55 2.65 14.50
CA ASN A 71 -5.53 2.38 13.45
C ASN A 71 -4.96 2.51 12.01
N ASP A 72 -3.73 3.02 11.86
CA ASP A 72 -3.04 3.12 10.58
C ASP A 72 -2.28 1.84 10.20
N HIS A 73 -2.04 0.91 11.13
CA HIS A 73 -1.18 -0.24 10.87
C HIS A 73 -1.62 -1.08 9.66
N ALA A 74 -2.91 -1.38 9.53
CA ALA A 74 -3.41 -2.13 8.39
C ALA A 74 -3.27 -1.35 7.07
N PHE A 75 -3.53 -0.04 7.10
CA PHE A 75 -3.41 0.87 5.96
C PHE A 75 -1.96 0.99 5.48
N LEU A 76 -1.02 1.18 6.41
CA LEU A 76 0.42 1.24 6.13
C LEU A 76 0.98 -0.10 5.61
N ARG A 77 0.45 -1.24 6.08
CA ARG A 77 0.85 -2.54 5.54
C ARG A 77 0.33 -2.79 4.13
N ALA A 78 -0.85 -2.28 3.81
CA ALA A 78 -1.45 -2.45 2.50
C ALA A 78 -0.74 -1.63 1.40
N SER A 79 -0.09 -0.52 1.74
CA SER A 79 0.61 0.34 0.79
C SER A 79 2.00 -0.17 0.38
N GLY A 80 2.42 0.18 -0.84
CA GLY A 80 3.75 -0.07 -1.38
C GLY A 80 4.88 0.58 -0.59
N CYS A 81 4.61 1.73 0.03
CA CYS A 81 5.52 2.41 0.95
C CYS A 81 4.78 2.97 2.16
N SER A 82 5.19 2.58 3.36
CA SER A 82 4.66 3.12 4.61
C SER A 82 5.55 4.20 5.20
N VAL A 83 4.94 5.32 5.62
CA VAL A 83 5.64 6.43 6.24
C VAL A 83 4.98 6.80 7.56
N ALA A 84 5.77 6.89 8.62
CA ALA A 84 5.31 7.42 9.91
C ALA A 84 5.79 8.86 10.10
N VAL A 85 4.93 9.75 10.59
CA VAL A 85 5.35 11.12 10.95
C VAL A 85 6.14 11.15 12.26
N ALA A 86 6.93 12.19 12.51
CA ALA A 86 7.79 12.24 13.69
C ALA A 86 7.04 12.18 15.04
N ASN A 87 5.77 12.57 15.09
CA ASN A 87 4.90 12.44 16.28
C ASN A 87 4.02 11.18 16.26
N ALA A 88 4.30 10.23 15.36
CA ALA A 88 3.65 8.93 15.36
C ALA A 88 4.03 8.11 16.59
N LEU A 89 3.15 7.18 16.95
CA LEU A 89 3.40 6.22 18.03
C LEU A 89 4.63 5.35 17.73
N PRO A 90 5.39 4.91 18.75
CA PRO A 90 6.56 4.06 18.56
C PRO A 90 6.28 2.82 17.71
N ALA A 91 5.19 2.09 18.00
CA ALA A 91 4.79 0.90 17.25
C ALA A 91 4.58 1.19 15.74
N VAL A 92 4.02 2.35 15.41
CA VAL A 92 3.80 2.77 14.01
C VAL A 92 5.14 3.03 13.31
N LYS A 93 6.05 3.75 13.98
CA LYS A 93 7.40 4.04 13.46
C LYS A 93 8.23 2.78 13.24
N GLU A 94 8.14 1.81 14.13
CA GLU A 94 8.88 0.53 14.05
C GLU A 94 8.50 -0.30 12.81
N THR A 95 7.26 -0.16 12.34
CA THR A 95 6.74 -0.91 11.18
C THR A 95 6.73 -0.11 9.88
N ALA A 96 7.08 1.18 9.92
CA ALA A 96 7.12 2.05 8.75
C ALA A 96 8.42 1.88 7.97
N ASP A 97 8.35 1.95 6.63
CA ASP A 97 9.54 1.93 5.77
C ASP A 97 10.39 3.19 5.99
N LEU A 98 9.74 4.31 6.28
CA LEU A 98 10.36 5.61 6.54
C LEU A 98 9.70 6.32 7.71
N VAL A 99 10.51 7.13 8.42
CA VAL A 99 10.02 8.05 9.44
C VAL A 99 10.43 9.47 9.05
N THR A 100 9.48 10.40 9.02
CA THR A 100 9.79 11.81 8.73
C THR A 100 10.50 12.46 9.91
N LYS A 101 11.24 13.56 9.65
CA LYS A 101 11.87 14.35 10.72
C LYS A 101 10.85 15.29 11.36
N GLU A 102 9.95 15.83 10.55
CA GLU A 102 8.94 16.77 10.99
C GLU A 102 7.66 16.07 11.48
N VAL A 103 6.91 16.75 12.36
CA VAL A 103 5.66 16.26 12.93
C VAL A 103 4.46 16.66 12.08
N ARG A 104 3.37 15.87 12.16
CA ARG A 104 2.05 16.18 11.60
C ARG A 104 2.16 16.62 10.12
N GLY A 105 1.44 17.67 9.72
CA GLY A 105 1.42 18.19 8.36
C GLY A 105 2.81 18.56 7.83
N LYS A 106 3.73 19.07 8.66
CA LYS A 106 5.10 19.37 8.23
C LYS A 106 5.87 18.11 7.80
N GLY A 107 5.61 16.98 8.46
CA GLY A 107 6.14 15.67 8.06
C GLY A 107 5.60 15.24 6.68
N VAL A 108 4.32 15.47 6.43
CA VAL A 108 3.70 15.20 5.12
C VAL A 108 4.31 16.09 4.04
N GLU A 109 4.50 17.38 4.30
CA GLU A 109 5.17 18.27 3.35
C GLU A 109 6.62 17.87 3.07
N GLU A 110 7.37 17.46 4.10
CA GLU A 110 8.73 16.92 3.96
C GLU A 110 8.73 15.73 3.00
N LEU A 111 7.79 14.80 3.16
CA LEU A 111 7.63 13.63 2.31
C LEU A 111 7.29 14.03 0.87
N ILE A 112 6.31 14.91 0.66
CA ILE A 112 5.92 15.37 -0.69
C ILE A 112 7.10 16.00 -1.41
N ARG A 113 7.89 16.85 -0.73
CA ARG A 113 9.12 17.44 -1.30
C ARG A 113 10.15 16.39 -1.70
N LYS A 114 10.24 15.26 -0.97
CA LYS A 114 11.11 14.14 -1.33
C LYS A 114 10.56 13.39 -2.54
N LEU A 115 9.26 13.10 -2.58
CA LEU A 115 8.62 12.38 -3.69
C LEU A 115 8.80 13.11 -5.01
N ILE A 116 8.52 14.43 -5.04
CA ILE A 116 8.70 15.26 -6.24
C ILE A 116 10.14 15.20 -6.78
N LYS A 117 11.14 15.07 -5.90
CA LYS A 117 12.56 15.01 -6.31
C LYS A 117 12.99 13.62 -6.73
N HIS A 118 12.56 12.58 -6.00
CA HIS A 118 13.16 11.24 -6.05
C HIS A 118 12.13 10.12 -5.78
N ASP A 119 10.96 10.16 -6.43
CA ASP A 119 9.87 9.19 -6.20
C ASP A 119 10.32 7.72 -6.23
N HIS A 120 11.03 7.33 -7.29
CA HIS A 120 11.54 5.97 -7.49
C HIS A 120 12.54 5.47 -6.41
N LEU A 121 13.07 6.35 -5.55
CA LEU A 121 14.06 5.99 -4.52
C LEU A 121 13.47 5.86 -3.12
N ILE A 122 12.20 6.21 -2.93
CA ILE A 122 11.59 6.30 -1.60
C ILE A 122 11.32 4.91 -1.02
N ALA A 123 10.94 3.94 -1.85
CA ALA A 123 10.53 2.60 -1.41
C ALA A 123 11.51 1.50 -1.85
N LYS A 124 12.68 1.40 -1.19
CA LYS A 124 13.71 0.41 -1.57
C LYS A 124 13.43 -1.04 -1.18
N LYS A 125 12.48 -1.32 -0.28
CA LYS A 125 12.45 -2.60 0.46
C LYS A 125 11.34 -3.60 0.13
N ARG A 126 10.24 -3.20 -0.52
CA ARG A 126 9.05 -4.07 -0.66
C ARG A 126 8.76 -4.59 -2.05
N LEU A 127 9.35 -4.01 -3.08
CA LEU A 127 9.03 -4.37 -4.46
C LEU A 127 9.90 -5.55 -4.91
N GLY A 128 9.47 -6.76 -4.54
CA GLY A 128 10.08 -7.99 -5.02
C GLY A 128 9.89 -8.11 -6.53
N GLY A 129 10.96 -7.87 -7.28
CA GLY A 129 10.97 -7.87 -8.74
C GLY A 129 10.48 -9.18 -9.39
N VAL A 130 10.35 -9.15 -10.71
CA VAL A 130 10.00 -10.33 -11.52
C VAL A 130 11.28 -11.09 -11.85
N LEU A 131 11.32 -12.39 -11.55
CA LEU A 131 12.44 -13.23 -11.98
C LEU A 131 12.48 -13.25 -13.52
N LEU A 132 13.59 -12.80 -14.10
CA LEU A 132 13.85 -12.86 -15.54
C LEU A 132 14.42 -14.22 -15.92
N GLY A 133 15.27 -14.78 -15.07
CA GLY A 133 15.94 -16.05 -15.30
C GLY A 133 17.23 -16.15 -14.49
N THR A 134 18.15 -16.99 -14.94
CA THR A 134 19.44 -17.20 -14.28
C THR A 134 20.60 -16.85 -15.20
N SER A 135 21.64 -16.24 -14.65
CA SER A 135 22.88 -15.95 -15.36
C SER A 135 24.06 -16.23 -14.45
N ARG A 136 25.02 -17.04 -14.93
CA ARG A 136 26.21 -17.46 -14.17
C ARG A 136 25.86 -18.03 -12.79
N GLY A 137 24.77 -18.80 -12.70
CA GLY A 137 24.28 -19.42 -11.47
C GLY A 137 23.62 -18.46 -10.48
N LYS A 138 23.30 -17.22 -10.89
CA LYS A 138 22.57 -16.24 -10.07
C LYS A 138 21.22 -15.90 -10.71
N ASP A 139 20.19 -15.80 -9.88
CA ASP A 139 18.90 -15.29 -10.28
C ASP A 139 19.02 -13.81 -10.66
N ILE A 140 18.40 -13.45 -11.78
CA ILE A 140 18.31 -12.08 -12.28
C ILE A 140 16.85 -11.66 -12.16
N TYR A 141 16.62 -10.56 -11.47
CA TYR A 141 15.29 -9.99 -11.26
C TYR A 141 15.17 -8.66 -12.01
N LEU A 142 14.00 -8.41 -12.57
CA LEU A 142 13.56 -7.12 -13.06
C LEU A 142 12.91 -6.34 -11.92
N SER A 143 13.51 -5.22 -11.54
CA SER A 143 12.92 -4.28 -10.58
C SER A 143 11.67 -3.61 -11.19
N PRO A 144 10.62 -3.33 -10.41
CA PRO A 144 9.43 -2.63 -10.91
C PRO A 144 9.69 -1.18 -11.36
N THR A 145 10.87 -0.64 -11.06
CA THR A 145 11.31 0.70 -11.48
C THR A 145 12.20 0.68 -12.73
N GLU A 146 12.52 -0.50 -13.26
CA GLU A 146 13.38 -0.65 -14.44
C GLU A 146 12.57 -0.63 -15.74
N THR A 147 13.22 -0.20 -16.81
CA THR A 147 12.68 -0.26 -18.16
C THR A 147 13.37 -1.37 -18.94
N VAL A 148 12.60 -2.17 -19.67
CA VAL A 148 13.12 -3.27 -20.49
C VAL A 148 12.86 -2.98 -21.96
N LEU A 149 13.89 -3.16 -22.79
CA LEU A 149 13.76 -3.21 -24.24
C LEU A 149 13.85 -4.67 -24.70
N ILE A 150 12.82 -5.14 -25.39
CA ILE A 150 12.79 -6.46 -26.03
C ILE A 150 12.93 -6.25 -27.53
N ALA A 151 14.00 -6.77 -28.15
CA ALA A 151 14.31 -6.52 -29.55
C ALA A 151 14.91 -7.75 -30.25
N GLY A 152 14.77 -7.79 -31.58
CA GLY A 152 15.36 -8.79 -32.48
C GLY A 152 14.43 -9.19 -33.63
N SER A 153 14.90 -10.09 -34.51
CA SER A 153 14.21 -10.48 -35.75
C SER A 153 12.81 -11.05 -35.55
N SER A 154 12.01 -11.13 -36.62
CA SER A 154 10.71 -11.81 -36.57
C SER A 154 10.88 -13.30 -36.25
N GLY A 155 9.92 -13.88 -35.51
CA GLY A 155 9.89 -15.30 -35.16
C GLY A 155 10.83 -15.76 -34.04
N ILE A 156 11.61 -14.87 -33.40
CA ILE A 156 12.58 -15.26 -32.36
C ILE A 156 11.99 -15.40 -30.94
N GLY A 157 10.67 -15.24 -30.79
CA GLY A 157 9.98 -15.36 -29.48
C GLY A 157 9.89 -14.06 -28.66
N LYS A 158 10.03 -12.89 -29.28
CA LYS A 158 9.87 -11.59 -28.59
C LYS A 158 8.52 -11.47 -27.89
N SER A 159 7.43 -11.74 -28.61
CA SER A 159 6.07 -11.67 -28.09
C SER A 159 5.87 -12.70 -26.99
N THR A 160 6.40 -13.90 -27.13
CA THR A 160 6.37 -14.91 -26.04
C THR A 160 7.04 -14.41 -24.76
N LEU A 161 8.21 -13.76 -24.87
CA LEU A 161 8.90 -13.20 -23.72
C LEU A 161 8.12 -12.01 -23.11
N ALA A 162 7.61 -11.11 -23.95
CA ALA A 162 6.81 -9.97 -23.50
C ALA A 162 5.56 -10.42 -22.72
N THR A 163 4.81 -11.38 -23.27
CA THR A 163 3.64 -11.98 -22.60
C THR A 163 4.03 -12.63 -21.26
N ALA A 164 5.07 -13.46 -21.23
CA ALA A 164 5.48 -14.12 -20.00
C ALA A 164 5.93 -13.12 -18.90
N LEU A 165 6.51 -11.99 -19.29
CA LEU A 165 6.88 -10.93 -18.35
C LEU A 165 5.66 -10.17 -17.83
N THR A 166 4.73 -9.82 -18.71
CA THR A 166 3.52 -9.08 -18.33
C THR A 166 2.62 -9.91 -17.42
N GLU A 167 2.46 -11.21 -17.69
CA GLU A 167 1.76 -12.15 -16.80
C GLU A 167 2.37 -12.16 -15.39
N ARG A 168 3.70 -12.29 -15.28
CA ARG A 168 4.39 -12.28 -13.97
C ARG A 168 4.26 -10.93 -13.24
N LEU A 169 4.21 -9.83 -13.97
CA LEU A 169 3.97 -8.50 -13.38
C LEU A 169 2.54 -8.42 -12.83
N VAL A 170 1.54 -8.90 -13.58
CA VAL A 170 0.13 -8.96 -13.15
C VAL A 170 -0.03 -9.86 -11.92
N GLU A 171 0.57 -11.05 -11.90
CA GLU A 171 0.53 -11.98 -10.76
C GLU A 171 1.10 -11.36 -9.48
N LYS A 172 2.10 -10.48 -9.60
CA LYS A 172 2.68 -9.72 -8.49
C LYS A 172 1.92 -8.44 -8.15
N GLY A 173 0.81 -8.15 -8.85
CA GLY A 173 0.02 -6.93 -8.65
C GLY A 173 0.72 -5.65 -9.09
N LEU A 174 1.76 -5.74 -9.92
CA LEU A 174 2.51 -4.60 -10.42
C LEU A 174 1.83 -3.98 -11.64
N GLN A 175 1.90 -2.66 -11.76
CA GLN A 175 1.46 -1.96 -12.97
C GLN A 175 2.64 -1.70 -13.89
N PHE A 176 2.36 -1.75 -15.19
CA PHE A 176 3.35 -1.52 -16.24
C PHE A 176 2.69 -0.84 -17.43
N CYS A 177 3.51 -0.28 -18.31
CA CYS A 177 3.10 0.29 -19.58
C CYS A 177 3.94 -0.37 -20.68
N ILE A 178 3.27 -0.82 -21.74
CA ILE A 178 3.92 -1.39 -22.91
C ILE A 178 3.89 -0.34 -24.01
N PHE A 179 5.05 -0.10 -24.61
CA PHE A 179 5.17 0.65 -25.85
C PHE A 179 5.47 -0.33 -26.96
N ASP A 180 4.45 -0.69 -27.72
CA ASP A 180 4.59 -1.59 -28.86
C ASP A 180 4.26 -0.86 -30.16
N PRO A 181 5.27 -0.53 -31.00
CA PRO A 181 5.03 0.13 -32.27
C PRO A 181 4.38 -0.78 -33.32
N GLU A 182 4.43 -2.10 -33.16
CA GLU A 182 3.84 -3.06 -34.10
C GLU A 182 2.36 -3.32 -33.80
N GLY A 183 1.92 -3.11 -32.56
CA GLY A 183 0.51 -3.20 -32.13
C GLY A 183 0.04 -4.61 -31.76
N ASP A 184 0.97 -5.48 -31.36
CA ASP A 184 0.68 -6.82 -30.84
C ASP A 184 0.11 -6.79 -29.39
N TYR A 185 0.23 -5.66 -28.68
CA TYR A 185 -0.16 -5.48 -27.26
C TYR A 185 -1.01 -4.24 -26.98
#